data_AF-A0A4R0D1K2-F1
#
_entry.id   AF-A0A4R0D1K2-F1
#
_cell.length_a   1.000
_cell.length_b   1.000
_cell.length_c   1.000
_cell.angle_alpha   90.00
_cell.angle_beta   90.00
_cell.angle_gamma   90.00
#
_symmetry.space_group_name_H-M   'P 1'
#
loop_
_entity.id
_entity.type
_entity.pdbx_description
1 polymer ?
#
loop_
_entity_poly.entity_id
_entity_poly.type
_entity_poly.pdbx_seq_one_letter_code
_entity_poly.pdbx_strand_id
1 'polypeptide(L)'
;MDIQKQREAFESYAQKFFKTDKAFEKKGNQYIYDEVVMMWDCWITKQLEIDELKAKLAKLDRDADQLLTERDEMQEFAEKLKDRLQEVFNQDFGDHSNANCPFTNALEYNDSSFVLVPKEKLSVFWQDDDEPENIVSDESNFNSLGDCIELGDVMTIKKHTQSNIETETLYGTWEYEKVAGALLKSNFFVGSYKGCLAIVEAAQGEGHE
;
A
#
# COMPACT_ATOMS: atom_id res chain seq x y z
N MET A 1 -13.84 -41.52 27.86
CA MET A 1 -14.76 -41.60 29.00
C MET A 1 -14.38 -42.79 29.88
N ASP A 2 -14.17 -42.57 31.17
CA ASP A 2 -13.89 -43.64 32.13
C ASP A 2 -15.21 -44.26 32.62
N ILE A 3 -15.48 -45.49 32.20
CA ILE A 3 -16.75 -46.18 32.48
C ILE A 3 -16.92 -46.45 33.98
N GLN A 4 -15.84 -46.73 34.70
CA GLN A 4 -15.90 -47.05 36.12
C GLN A 4 -16.27 -45.79 36.93
N LYS A 5 -15.63 -44.66 36.60
CA LYS A 5 -15.96 -43.36 37.20
C LYS A 5 -17.39 -42.92 36.88
N GLN A 6 -17.87 -43.20 35.66
CA GLN A 6 -19.25 -42.91 35.29
C GLN A 6 -20.26 -43.79 36.02
N ARG A 7 -19.91 -45.05 36.34
CA ARG A 7 -20.74 -45.94 37.17
C ARG A 7 -20.87 -45.42 38.59
N GLU A 8 -19.77 -45.01 39.20
CA GLU A 8 -19.78 -44.43 40.55
C GLU A 8 -20.62 -43.15 40.60
N ALA A 9 -20.50 -42.28 39.59
CA ALA A 9 -21.31 -41.07 39.46
C ALA A 9 -22.80 -41.38 39.24
N PHE A 10 -23.12 -42.36 38.39
CA PHE A 10 -24.49 -42.81 38.15
C PHE A 10 -25.11 -43.41 39.40
N GLU A 11 -24.43 -44.33 40.09
CA GLU A 11 -24.92 -44.96 41.31
C GLU A 11 -25.13 -43.94 42.42
N SER A 12 -24.21 -42.98 42.58
CA SER A 12 -24.36 -41.85 43.51
C SER A 12 -25.58 -40.96 43.19
N TYR A 13 -25.84 -40.70 41.91
CA TYR A 13 -27.02 -39.96 41.48
C TYR A 13 -28.32 -40.78 41.66
N ALA A 14 -28.28 -42.06 41.32
CA ALA A 14 -29.42 -42.97 41.31
C ALA A 14 -29.85 -43.41 42.72
N GLN A 15 -28.97 -43.37 43.71
CA GLN A 15 -29.28 -43.60 45.13
C GLN A 15 -30.39 -42.68 45.68
N LYS A 16 -30.68 -41.57 44.99
CA LYS A 16 -31.83 -40.69 45.33
C LYS A 16 -33.18 -41.32 44.98
N PHE A 17 -33.20 -42.28 44.05
CA PHE A 17 -34.40 -42.92 43.54
C PHE A 17 -34.56 -44.36 44.07
N PHE A 18 -33.46 -45.03 44.43
CA PHE A 18 -33.47 -46.39 44.97
C PHE A 18 -33.12 -46.40 46.46
N LYS A 19 -33.96 -47.05 47.28
CA LYS A 19 -33.83 -47.09 48.74
C LYS A 19 -32.90 -48.21 49.26
N THR A 20 -32.43 -49.08 48.39
CA THR A 20 -31.61 -50.25 48.75
C THR A 20 -30.49 -50.48 47.75
N ASP A 21 -29.31 -50.82 48.25
CA ASP A 21 -28.12 -51.08 47.41
C ASP A 21 -28.28 -52.31 46.50
N LYS A 22 -29.26 -53.17 46.80
CA LYS A 22 -29.62 -54.32 45.95
C LYS A 22 -30.03 -53.90 44.55
N ALA A 23 -30.56 -52.70 44.35
CA ALA A 23 -30.95 -52.22 43.02
C ALA A 23 -29.75 -52.13 42.05
N PHE A 24 -28.52 -51.99 42.55
CA PHE A 24 -27.31 -51.87 41.75
C PHE A 24 -26.53 -53.19 41.62
N GLU A 25 -27.17 -54.33 41.93
CA GLU A 25 -26.56 -55.65 41.77
C GLU A 25 -26.21 -55.91 40.29
N LYS A 26 -25.05 -56.53 40.05
CA LYS A 26 -24.45 -56.70 38.72
C LYS A 26 -24.25 -58.17 38.40
N LYS A 27 -24.51 -58.55 37.15
CA LYS A 27 -24.12 -59.85 36.59
C LYS A 27 -23.06 -59.60 35.52
N GLY A 28 -21.80 -59.82 35.89
CA GLY A 28 -20.68 -59.45 35.05
C GLY A 28 -20.63 -57.92 34.85
N ASN A 29 -20.72 -57.47 33.60
CA ASN A 29 -20.62 -56.05 33.26
C ASN A 29 -21.97 -55.31 33.22
N GLN A 30 -23.10 -55.94 33.52
CA GLN A 30 -24.43 -55.32 33.39
C GLN A 30 -25.20 -55.36 34.71
N TYR A 31 -26.06 -54.37 34.94
CA TYR A 31 -27.00 -54.37 36.07
C TYR A 31 -28.05 -55.47 35.87
N ILE A 32 -28.53 -56.04 36.97
CA ILE A 32 -29.49 -57.16 36.96
C ILE A 32 -30.93 -56.67 36.72
N TYR A 33 -31.25 -55.46 37.19
CA TYR A 33 -32.59 -54.90 37.11
C TYR A 33 -32.77 -54.07 35.83
N ASP A 34 -33.79 -54.38 35.04
CA ASP A 34 -34.06 -53.76 33.75
C ASP A 34 -34.24 -52.23 33.86
N GLU A 35 -34.89 -51.74 34.93
CA GLU A 35 -35.05 -50.29 35.14
C GLU A 35 -33.70 -49.58 35.32
N VAL A 36 -32.76 -50.23 36.02
CA VAL A 36 -31.41 -49.69 36.26
C VAL A 36 -30.56 -49.76 35.01
N VAL A 37 -30.71 -50.82 34.19
CA VAL A 37 -30.08 -50.92 32.86
C VAL A 37 -30.55 -49.77 31.96
N MET A 38 -31.85 -49.52 31.86
CA MET A 38 -32.39 -48.42 31.05
C MET A 38 -31.90 -47.05 31.53
N MET A 39 -31.88 -46.81 32.84
CA MET A 39 -31.37 -45.56 33.41
C MET A 39 -29.86 -45.39 33.16
N TRP A 40 -29.09 -46.47 33.24
CA TRP A 40 -27.67 -46.49 32.94
C TRP A 40 -27.38 -46.20 31.45
N ASP A 41 -28.13 -46.80 30.54
CA ASP A 41 -27.98 -46.58 29.10
C ASP A 41 -28.32 -45.14 28.71
N CYS A 42 -29.38 -44.58 29.31
CA CYS A 42 -29.73 -43.17 29.16
C CYS A 42 -28.64 -42.24 29.72
N TRP A 43 -28.11 -42.56 30.91
CA TRP A 43 -27.02 -41.82 31.53
C TRP A 43 -25.79 -41.78 30.62
N ILE A 44 -25.34 -42.94 30.14
CA ILE A 44 -24.17 -43.06 29.26
C ILE A 44 -24.38 -42.28 27.96
N THR A 45 -25.55 -42.40 27.34
CA THR A 45 -25.86 -41.66 26.11
C THR A 45 -25.75 -40.15 26.35
N LYS A 46 -26.28 -39.65 27.46
CA LYS A 46 -26.18 -38.23 27.80
C LYS A 46 -24.76 -37.78 28.14
N GLN A 47 -23.97 -38.63 28.79
CA GLN A 47 -22.55 -38.33 29.05
C GLN A 47 -21.74 -38.24 27.75
N LEU A 48 -22.01 -39.13 26.78
CA LEU A 48 -21.39 -39.08 25.46
C LEU A 48 -21.77 -37.79 24.71
N GLU A 49 -23.04 -37.40 24.74
CA GLU A 49 -23.49 -36.11 24.17
C GLU A 49 -22.79 -34.91 24.83
N ILE A 50 -22.66 -34.92 26.16
CA ILE A 50 -21.98 -33.87 26.92
C ILE A 50 -20.49 -33.80 26.55
N ASP A 51 -19.81 -34.93 26.46
CA ASP A 51 -18.41 -34.99 26.07
C ASP A 51 -18.20 -34.49 24.63
N GLU A 52 -19.12 -34.82 23.71
CA GLU A 52 -19.12 -34.30 22.34
C GLU A 52 -19.32 -32.77 22.31
N LEU A 53 -20.29 -32.26 23.07
CA LEU A 53 -20.55 -30.82 23.16
C LEU A 53 -19.37 -30.07 23.78
N LYS A 54 -18.71 -30.62 24.80
CA LYS A 54 -17.49 -30.04 25.38
C LYS A 54 -16.35 -30.00 24.36
N ALA A 55 -16.18 -31.06 23.57
CA ALA A 55 -15.17 -31.09 22.51
C ALA A 55 -15.46 -30.05 21.42
N LYS A 56 -16.74 -29.87 21.05
CA LYS A 56 -17.16 -28.82 20.11
C LYS A 56 -16.93 -27.42 20.67
N LEU A 57 -17.27 -27.18 21.93
CA LEU A 57 -17.04 -25.90 22.60
C LEU A 57 -15.56 -25.56 22.63
N ALA A 58 -14.71 -26.49 23.08
CA ALA A 58 -13.26 -26.30 23.10
C ALA A 58 -12.62 -26.13 21.70
N LYS A 59 -13.31 -26.58 20.64
CA LYS A 59 -12.89 -26.28 19.27
C LYS A 59 -13.30 -24.86 18.88
N LEU A 60 -14.54 -24.47 19.13
CA LEU A 60 -15.03 -23.11 18.84
C LEU A 60 -14.23 -22.04 19.57
N ASP A 61 -13.85 -22.27 20.82
CA ASP A 61 -13.01 -21.32 21.58
C ASP A 61 -11.66 -21.12 20.90
N ARG A 62 -11.00 -22.20 20.46
CA ARG A 62 -9.73 -22.13 19.72
C ARG A 62 -9.89 -21.47 18.36
N ASP A 63 -10.93 -21.80 17.62
CA ASP A 63 -11.22 -21.22 16.32
C ASP A 63 -11.50 -19.70 16.47
N ALA A 64 -12.17 -19.28 17.55
CA ALA A 64 -12.41 -17.88 17.85
C ALA A 64 -11.12 -17.12 18.19
N ASP A 65 -10.25 -17.70 19.03
CA ASP A 65 -8.95 -17.11 19.36
C ASP A 65 -8.06 -16.95 18.10
N GLN A 66 -8.09 -17.95 17.21
CA GLN A 66 -7.39 -17.88 15.94
C GLN A 66 -7.93 -16.74 15.06
N LEU A 67 -9.26 -16.63 14.91
CA LEU A 67 -9.87 -15.56 14.13
C LEU A 67 -9.58 -14.16 14.70
N LEU A 68 -9.50 -14.03 16.02
CA LEU A 68 -9.10 -12.78 16.67
C LEU A 68 -7.65 -12.42 16.33
N THR A 69 -6.74 -13.41 16.35
CA THR A 69 -5.33 -13.22 15.97
C THR A 69 -5.22 -12.80 14.50
N GLU A 70 -5.90 -13.51 13.60
CA GLU A 70 -5.89 -13.20 12.16
C GLU A 70 -6.45 -11.80 11.88
N ARG A 71 -7.51 -11.39 12.59
CA ARG A 71 -8.05 -10.04 12.51
C ARG A 71 -7.02 -8.98 12.91
N ASP A 72 -6.32 -9.19 14.04
CA ASP A 72 -5.35 -8.22 14.56
C ASP A 72 -4.16 -8.09 13.60
N GLU A 73 -3.67 -9.20 13.04
CA GLU A 73 -2.63 -9.20 12.01
C GLU A 73 -3.06 -8.44 10.75
N MET A 74 -4.29 -8.65 10.29
CA MET A 74 -4.83 -7.93 9.13
C MET A 74 -4.98 -6.44 9.41
N GLN A 75 -5.36 -6.06 10.63
CA GLN A 75 -5.46 -4.67 11.03
C GLN A 75 -4.08 -3.99 11.06
N GLU A 76 -3.06 -4.64 11.61
CA GLU A 76 -1.70 -4.11 11.56
C GLU A 76 -1.17 -3.95 10.12
N PHE A 77 -1.47 -4.93 9.25
CA PHE A 77 -1.07 -4.86 7.85
C PHE A 77 -1.75 -3.69 7.13
N ALA A 78 -3.03 -3.46 7.42
CA ALA A 78 -3.78 -2.33 6.90
C ALA A 78 -3.16 -0.98 7.34
N GLU A 79 -2.86 -0.80 8.62
CA GLU A 79 -2.21 0.44 9.10
C GLU A 79 -0.87 0.68 8.41
N LYS A 80 -0.03 -0.35 8.27
CA LYS A 80 1.25 -0.25 7.54
C LYS A 80 1.05 0.16 6.08
N LEU A 81 0.04 -0.37 5.42
CA LEU A 81 -0.28 -0.02 4.04
C LEU A 81 -0.77 1.43 3.92
N LYS A 82 -1.63 1.87 4.85
CA LYS A 82 -2.11 3.24 4.97
C LYS A 82 -0.94 4.21 5.10
N ASP A 83 -0.07 3.98 6.09
CA ASP A 83 1.09 4.83 6.36
C ASP A 83 1.98 4.95 5.11
N ARG A 84 2.19 3.83 4.41
CA ARG A 84 2.99 3.82 3.18
C ARG A 84 2.33 4.60 2.05
N LEU A 85 1.00 4.52 1.90
CA LEU A 85 0.28 5.32 0.90
C LEU A 85 0.34 6.81 1.24
N GLN A 86 0.16 7.19 2.51
CA GLN A 86 0.28 8.59 2.94
C GLN A 86 1.68 9.14 2.65
N GLU A 87 2.74 8.34 2.84
CA GLU A 87 4.12 8.71 2.51
C GLU A 87 4.33 8.90 0.99
N VAL A 88 3.81 7.99 0.16
CA VAL A 88 3.98 8.04 -1.30
C VAL A 88 3.24 9.22 -1.93
N PHE A 89 2.01 9.47 -1.50
CA PHE A 89 1.19 10.55 -2.04
C PHE A 89 1.36 11.87 -1.29
N ASN A 90 2.14 11.88 -0.19
CA ASN A 90 2.29 13.00 0.74
C ASN A 90 0.94 13.63 1.11
N GLN A 91 -0.05 12.76 1.36
CA GLN A 91 -1.44 13.12 1.61
C GLN A 91 -1.91 12.43 2.88
N ASP A 92 -2.66 13.15 3.71
CA ASP A 92 -3.33 12.54 4.85
C ASP A 92 -4.64 11.88 4.40
N PHE A 93 -4.72 10.56 4.52
CA PHE A 93 -5.92 9.76 4.25
C PHE A 93 -6.77 9.52 5.52
N GLY A 94 -6.34 10.05 6.67
CA GLY A 94 -6.99 9.92 7.97
C GLY A 94 -6.80 8.55 8.61
N ASP A 95 -7.42 8.33 9.78
CA ASP A 95 -7.33 7.08 10.53
C ASP A 95 -8.54 6.17 10.33
N HIS A 96 -8.33 4.88 10.55
CA HIS A 96 -9.41 3.91 10.59
C HIS A 96 -10.37 4.23 11.75
N SER A 97 -11.58 4.66 11.41
CA SER A 97 -12.67 4.84 12.37
C SER A 97 -13.98 4.26 11.81
N ASN A 98 -14.99 4.09 12.66
CA ASN A 98 -16.30 3.57 12.22
C ASN A 98 -16.96 4.38 11.07
N ALA A 99 -16.54 5.62 10.85
CA ALA A 99 -17.05 6.49 9.79
C ALA A 99 -15.98 6.86 8.74
N ASN A 100 -14.75 6.37 8.86
CA ASN A 100 -13.65 6.72 7.96
C ASN A 100 -12.83 5.47 7.58
N CYS A 101 -12.70 5.24 6.27
CA CYS A 101 -11.83 4.21 5.72
C CYS A 101 -10.71 4.90 4.90
N PRO A 102 -9.48 4.95 5.41
CA PRO A 102 -8.35 5.59 4.72
C PRO A 102 -8.12 5.05 3.31
N PHE A 103 -8.41 3.77 3.06
CA PHE A 103 -8.28 3.19 1.72
C PHE A 103 -9.36 3.66 0.75
N THR A 104 -10.58 3.93 1.22
CA THR A 104 -11.61 4.54 0.37
C THR A 104 -11.19 5.95 -0.01
N ASN A 105 -10.66 6.72 0.94
CA ASN A 105 -10.14 8.05 0.69
C ASN A 105 -8.97 8.02 -0.31
N ALA A 106 -8.08 7.02 -0.20
CA ALA A 106 -6.99 6.82 -1.15
C ALA A 106 -7.47 6.44 -2.56
N LEU A 107 -8.55 5.66 -2.68
CA LEU A 107 -9.15 5.30 -3.98
C LEU A 107 -9.89 6.47 -4.64
N GLU A 108 -10.50 7.35 -3.83
CA GLU A 108 -11.17 8.56 -4.31
C GLU A 108 -10.20 9.73 -4.54
N TYR A 109 -8.94 9.56 -4.13
CA TYR A 109 -7.91 10.57 -4.31
C TYR A 109 -7.65 10.79 -5.81
N ASN A 110 -7.80 12.04 -6.24
CA ASN A 110 -7.56 12.43 -7.61
C ASN A 110 -6.05 12.52 -7.88
N ASP A 111 -5.51 11.50 -8.51
CA ASP A 111 -4.09 11.36 -8.88
C ASP A 111 -3.77 11.90 -10.28
N SER A 112 -4.69 12.66 -10.90
CA SER A 112 -4.51 13.20 -12.27
C SER A 112 -3.28 14.12 -12.44
N SER A 113 -2.70 14.61 -11.34
CA SER A 113 -1.46 15.41 -11.35
C SER A 113 -0.18 14.56 -11.47
N PHE A 114 -0.26 13.25 -11.23
CA PHE A 114 0.90 12.36 -11.29
C PHE A 114 1.14 11.90 -12.73
N VAL A 115 2.40 11.99 -13.16
CA VAL A 115 2.83 11.49 -14.46
C VAL A 115 3.71 10.27 -14.25
N LEU A 116 3.25 9.11 -14.75
CA LEU A 116 4.03 7.88 -14.74
C LEU A 116 5.14 7.97 -15.78
N VAL A 117 6.38 8.06 -15.31
CA VAL A 117 7.57 8.08 -16.15
C VAL A 117 8.32 6.74 -16.05
N PRO A 118 8.51 6.01 -17.17
CA PRO A 118 9.38 4.86 -17.21
C PRO A 118 10.81 5.24 -16.81
N LYS A 119 11.48 4.42 -16.01
CA LYS A 119 12.86 4.69 -15.55
C LYS A 119 13.84 4.92 -16.70
N GLU A 120 13.58 4.31 -17.86
CA GLU A 120 14.37 4.45 -19.10
C GLU A 120 14.31 5.87 -19.71
N LYS A 121 13.26 6.65 -19.39
CA LYS A 121 13.10 8.03 -19.87
C LYS A 121 13.68 9.07 -18.90
N LEU A 122 14.26 8.63 -17.79
CA LEU A 122 14.96 9.52 -16.87
C LEU A 122 16.33 9.86 -17.47
N SER A 123 16.52 11.13 -17.76
CA SER A 123 17.83 11.70 -18.08
C SER A 123 18.55 12.09 -16.79
N VAL A 124 19.84 11.78 -16.75
CA VAL A 124 20.74 12.18 -15.67
C VAL A 124 21.85 13.01 -16.27
N PHE A 125 22.12 14.17 -15.67
CA PHE A 125 23.25 15.01 -16.07
C PHE A 125 23.86 15.68 -14.84
N TRP A 126 25.10 16.13 -15.01
CA TRP A 126 25.88 16.85 -14.02
C TRP A 126 26.13 18.25 -14.54
N GLN A 127 25.94 19.24 -13.67
CA GLN A 127 26.04 20.65 -13.99
C GLN A 127 27.00 21.30 -12.99
N ASP A 128 27.89 22.15 -13.50
CA ASP A 128 28.69 23.04 -12.67
C ASP A 128 27.79 24.08 -11.99
N ASP A 129 27.94 24.26 -10.68
CA ASP A 129 27.13 25.21 -9.92
C ASP A 129 27.48 26.68 -10.24
N ASP A 130 28.75 26.94 -10.57
CA ASP A 130 29.23 28.29 -10.86
C ASP A 130 29.06 28.67 -12.35
N GLU A 131 29.03 27.67 -13.24
CA GLU A 131 28.84 27.84 -14.69
C GLU A 131 27.69 26.96 -15.22
N PRO A 132 26.43 27.41 -15.17
CA PRO A 132 25.26 26.58 -15.48
C PRO A 132 25.19 26.09 -16.94
N GLU A 133 25.91 26.70 -17.87
CA GLU A 133 26.08 26.24 -19.24
C GLU A 133 26.98 24.99 -19.38
N ASN A 134 27.80 24.70 -18.36
CA ASN A 134 28.73 23.59 -18.35
C ASN A 134 28.04 22.32 -17.82
N ILE A 135 27.58 21.48 -18.76
CA ILE A 135 26.77 20.30 -18.46
C ILE A 135 27.35 19.06 -19.16
N VAL A 136 27.40 17.95 -18.43
CA VAL A 136 27.78 16.63 -18.97
C VAL A 136 26.73 15.58 -18.62
N SER A 137 26.46 14.67 -19.55
CA SER A 137 25.48 13.58 -19.36
C SER A 137 26.11 12.21 -19.18
N ASP A 138 27.45 12.12 -19.23
CA ASP A 138 28.21 10.88 -19.09
C ASP A 138 29.40 11.10 -18.15
N GLU A 139 29.67 10.13 -17.29
CA GLU A 139 30.79 10.16 -16.34
C GLU A 139 32.14 10.14 -17.04
N SER A 140 32.23 9.59 -18.26
CA SER A 140 33.47 9.60 -19.05
C SER A 140 33.94 11.01 -19.42
N ASN A 141 33.02 11.98 -19.41
CA ASN A 141 33.27 13.35 -19.85
C ASN A 141 33.44 14.33 -18.69
N PHE A 142 33.60 13.85 -17.45
CA PHE A 142 33.81 14.71 -16.28
C PHE A 142 35.04 15.62 -16.39
N ASN A 143 36.04 15.23 -17.17
CA ASN A 143 37.20 16.10 -17.44
C ASN A 143 36.77 17.45 -18.04
N SER A 144 35.69 17.50 -18.84
CA SER A 144 35.17 18.74 -19.41
C SER A 144 34.54 19.68 -18.38
N LEU A 145 34.04 19.15 -17.26
CA LEU A 145 33.64 20.01 -16.13
C LEU A 145 34.89 20.65 -15.51
N GLY A 146 35.93 19.85 -15.32
CA GLY A 146 37.18 20.29 -14.70
C GLY A 146 38.06 21.25 -15.53
N ASP A 147 37.70 21.54 -16.78
CA ASP A 147 38.49 22.43 -17.65
C ASP A 147 38.54 23.88 -17.13
N CYS A 148 37.59 24.27 -16.28
CA CYS A 148 37.48 25.62 -15.73
C CYS A 148 38.12 25.80 -14.33
N ILE A 149 38.76 24.77 -13.75
CA ILE A 149 39.36 24.85 -12.40
C ILE A 149 40.87 24.62 -12.39
N GLU A 150 41.56 25.26 -11.45
CA GLU A 150 43.00 25.10 -11.27
C GLU A 150 43.37 23.95 -10.30
N LEU A 151 44.65 23.59 -10.32
CA LEU A 151 45.19 22.46 -9.57
C LEU A 151 45.22 22.79 -8.07
N GLY A 152 44.28 22.24 -7.32
CA GLY A 152 44.11 22.49 -5.88
C GLY A 152 42.75 23.07 -5.50
N ASP A 153 41.97 23.51 -6.50
CA ASP A 153 40.61 24.01 -6.30
C ASP A 153 39.58 22.87 -6.26
N VAL A 154 38.44 23.13 -5.61
CA VAL A 154 37.32 22.20 -5.51
C VAL A 154 36.08 22.87 -6.07
N MET A 155 35.47 22.27 -7.10
CA MET A 155 34.20 22.72 -7.67
C MET A 155 33.00 22.02 -7.05
N THR A 156 31.85 22.70 -7.09
CA THR A 156 30.56 22.13 -6.72
C THR A 156 29.84 21.66 -7.97
N ILE A 157 29.58 20.36 -8.06
CA ILE A 157 28.83 19.76 -9.17
C ILE A 157 27.47 19.30 -8.66
N LYS A 158 26.40 19.72 -9.33
CA LYS A 158 25.03 19.25 -9.05
C LYS A 158 24.67 18.12 -10.00
N LYS A 159 24.17 17.02 -9.44
CA LYS A 159 23.61 15.90 -10.20
C LYS A 159 22.09 16.07 -10.32
N HIS A 160 21.60 16.17 -11.54
CA HIS A 160 20.20 16.29 -11.87
C HIS A 160 19.66 14.95 -12.39
N THR A 161 18.46 14.58 -11.96
CA THR A 161 17.70 13.45 -12.51
C THR A 161 16.33 13.97 -12.90
N GLN A 162 16.04 14.02 -14.19
CA GLN A 162 14.81 14.61 -14.71
C GLN A 162 14.22 13.79 -15.86
N SER A 163 12.93 13.97 -16.11
CA SER A 163 12.24 13.44 -17.27
C SER A 163 11.57 14.56 -18.03
N ASN A 164 11.65 14.49 -19.35
CA ASN A 164 10.83 15.34 -20.22
C ASN A 164 9.46 14.70 -20.34
N ILE A 165 8.42 15.41 -19.90
CA ILE A 165 7.02 14.94 -19.97
C ILE A 165 6.47 15.14 -21.37
N GLU A 166 6.72 16.32 -21.94
CA GLU A 166 6.33 16.70 -23.29
C GLU A 166 7.46 17.52 -23.93
N THR A 167 7.56 17.47 -25.26
CA THR A 167 8.52 18.28 -26.03
C THR A 167 7.76 18.93 -27.17
N GLU A 168 7.54 20.24 -27.06
CA GLU A 168 6.97 21.05 -28.13
C GLU A 168 8.08 21.79 -28.86
N THR A 169 8.05 21.75 -30.20
CA THR A 169 9.00 22.52 -31.03
C THR A 169 8.42 23.90 -31.33
N LEU A 170 9.02 24.93 -30.76
CA LEU A 170 8.69 26.33 -31.00
C LEU A 170 9.80 27.02 -31.80
N TYR A 171 9.43 28.07 -32.53
CA TYR A 171 10.34 28.88 -33.34
C TYR A 171 10.40 30.29 -32.76
N GLY A 172 11.57 30.93 -32.81
CA GLY A 172 11.74 32.29 -32.32
C GLY A 172 12.34 33.22 -33.37
N THR A 173 11.87 34.47 -33.42
CA THR A 173 12.45 35.52 -34.26
C THR A 173 12.39 36.87 -33.55
N TRP A 174 13.28 37.79 -33.94
CA TRP A 174 13.21 39.17 -33.48
C TRP A 174 12.14 39.92 -34.27
N GLU A 175 11.28 40.62 -33.54
CA GLU A 175 10.47 41.71 -34.08
C GLU A 175 11.37 42.95 -34.22
N TYR A 176 11.03 43.80 -35.17
CA TYR A 176 11.80 44.99 -35.51
C TYR A 176 10.95 46.24 -35.36
N GLU A 177 11.56 47.31 -34.86
CA GLU A 177 10.98 48.65 -34.85
C GLU A 177 11.84 49.57 -35.71
N LYS A 178 11.18 50.38 -36.53
CA LYS A 178 11.86 51.34 -37.41
C LYS A 178 12.08 52.65 -36.65
N VAL A 179 13.31 52.88 -36.22
CA VAL A 179 13.71 54.13 -35.54
C VAL A 179 14.76 54.82 -36.41
N ALA A 180 14.47 56.05 -36.82
CA ALA A 180 15.36 56.88 -37.64
C ALA A 180 15.87 56.19 -38.93
N GLY A 181 15.04 55.35 -39.56
CA GLY A 181 15.39 54.65 -40.80
C GLY A 181 16.20 53.37 -40.65
N ALA A 182 16.54 52.96 -39.41
CA ALA A 182 17.16 51.67 -39.11
C ALA A 182 16.16 50.72 -38.43
N LEU A 183 16.19 49.44 -38.83
CA LEU A 183 15.48 48.37 -38.15
C LEU A 183 16.27 47.98 -36.89
N LEU A 184 15.70 48.27 -35.73
CA LEU A 184 16.25 47.86 -34.43
C LEU A 184 15.44 46.69 -33.90
N LYS A 185 16.13 45.74 -33.24
CA LYS A 185 15.48 44.64 -32.53
C LYS A 185 14.64 45.21 -31.39
N SER A 186 13.34 44.93 -31.40
CA SER A 186 12.42 45.44 -30.37
C SER A 186 12.06 44.36 -29.35
N ASN A 187 11.50 43.24 -29.81
CA ASN A 187 11.00 42.16 -28.96
C ASN A 187 11.31 40.79 -29.56
N PHE A 188 11.48 39.76 -28.72
CA PHE A 188 11.71 38.40 -29.19
C PHE A 188 10.39 37.62 -29.21
N PHE A 189 9.88 37.35 -30.41
CA PHE A 189 8.67 36.56 -30.62
C PHE A 189 9.01 35.07 -30.60
N VAL A 190 8.18 34.26 -29.92
CA VAL A 190 8.26 32.78 -29.92
C VAL A 190 6.89 32.21 -30.26
N GLY A 191 6.82 31.31 -31.25
CA GLY A 191 5.57 30.69 -31.68
C GLY A 191 5.74 29.73 -32.85
N SER A 192 4.71 29.64 -33.71
CA SER A 192 4.76 28.76 -34.89
C SER A 192 5.74 29.27 -35.95
N TYR A 193 6.27 28.35 -36.76
CA TYR A 193 7.14 28.69 -37.89
C TYR A 193 6.53 29.73 -38.82
N LYS A 194 5.23 29.60 -39.15
CA LYS A 194 4.50 30.54 -40.00
C LYS A 194 4.43 31.95 -39.42
N GLY A 195 4.22 32.05 -38.09
CA GLY A 195 4.21 33.34 -37.40
C GLY A 195 5.57 34.02 -37.46
N CYS A 196 6.64 33.26 -37.21
CA CYS A 196 8.01 33.78 -37.31
C CYS A 196 8.37 34.21 -38.73
N LEU A 197 7.99 33.41 -39.74
CA LEU A 197 8.26 33.73 -41.13
C LEU A 197 7.55 35.02 -41.56
N ALA A 198 6.31 35.23 -41.15
CA ALA A 198 5.57 36.46 -41.44
C ALA A 198 6.24 37.72 -40.87
N ILE A 199 6.82 37.63 -39.66
CA ILE A 199 7.57 38.74 -39.04
C ILE A 199 8.85 39.03 -39.83
N VAL A 200 9.56 37.99 -40.25
CA VAL A 200 10.78 38.13 -41.07
C VAL A 200 10.46 38.72 -42.44
N GLU A 201 9.39 38.25 -43.09
CA GLU A 201 8.94 38.75 -44.40
C GLU A 201 8.49 40.22 -44.32
N ALA A 202 7.78 40.62 -43.26
CA ALA A 202 7.42 42.01 -43.03
C ALA A 202 8.65 42.92 -42.90
N ALA A 203 9.68 42.47 -42.16
CA ALA A 203 10.93 43.21 -42.01
C ALA A 203 11.74 43.30 -43.32
N GLN A 204 11.66 42.29 -44.20
CA GLN A 204 12.30 42.29 -45.51
C GLN A 204 11.55 43.15 -46.55
N GLY A 205 10.21 43.17 -46.48
CA GLY A 205 9.37 44.01 -47.35
C GLY A 205 9.55 45.51 -47.10
N GLU A 206 9.76 45.92 -45.84
CA GLU A 206 9.97 47.32 -45.46
C GLU A 206 11.40 47.86 -45.72
N GLY A 207 12.33 46.99 -46.11
CA GLY A 207 13.71 47.35 -46.48
C GLY A 207 13.93 47.67 -47.95
N HIS A 208 12.90 47.53 -48.79
CA HIS A 208 12.96 47.70 -50.25
C HIS A 208 12.19 48.93 -50.80
N GLU A 209 11.66 49.80 -49.93
CA GLU A 209 11.16 51.14 -50.28
C GLU A 209 12.10 52.25 -49.79
#